data_AF-C0NQ07-F1
#
_entry.id   AF-C0NQ07-F1
#
_cell.length_a   1.000
_cell.length_b   1.000
_cell.length_c   1.000
_cell.angle_alpha   90.00
_cell.angle_beta   90.00
_cell.angle_gamma   90.00
#
_symmetry.space_group_name_H-M   'P 1'
#
loop_
_entity.id
_entity.type
_entity.pdbx_description
1 polymer ?
#
loop_
_entity_poly.entity_id
_entity_poly.type
_entity_poly.pdbx_seq_one_letter_code
_entity_poly.pdbx_strand_id
1 'polypeptide(L)'
;MSFVDQFMASYGRAWSHISGADDQNSMRRIPESDIFPATIIRLGTTAEGPGVEKCRGSIHPSTDNISDAAVYLLTFAEYSLERTKDECVKLYGDGDEEKENSIRNGWSVQMIGMRMWDVVDGLRGVDRSGSYGPRIRDVIKIIREEGGAEVEASRIEERIFGVLNEA
;
A
#
# COMPACT_ATOMS: atom_id res chain seq x y z
N MET A 1 2.21 13.09 22.95
CA MET A 1 2.46 13.48 21.55
C MET A 1 1.10 13.49 20.87
N SER A 2 0.68 14.59 20.23
CA SER A 2 -0.65 14.66 19.60
C SER A 2 -0.71 13.76 18.36
N PHE A 3 -1.92 13.42 17.89
CA PHE A 3 -2.10 12.69 16.63
C PHE A 3 -1.38 13.39 15.48
N VAL A 4 -1.46 14.72 15.42
CA VAL A 4 -0.78 15.53 14.41
C VAL A 4 0.74 15.42 14.54
N ASP A 5 1.29 15.42 15.75
CA ASP A 5 2.72 15.25 15.96
C ASP A 5 3.20 13.86 15.54
N GLN A 6 2.45 12.79 15.84
CA GLN A 6 2.77 11.44 15.39
C GLN A 6 2.64 11.28 13.87
N PHE A 7 1.63 11.93 13.29
CA PHE A 7 1.39 11.96 11.85
C PHE A 7 2.52 12.68 11.12
N MET A 8 2.87 13.89 11.55
CA MET A 8 3.95 14.69 10.98
C MET A 8 5.34 14.08 11.25
N ALA A 9 5.55 13.43 12.40
CA ALA A 9 6.80 12.72 12.69
C ALA A 9 7.01 11.51 11.78
N SER A 10 5.92 10.81 11.43
CA SER A 10 5.97 9.68 10.50
C SER A 10 6.23 10.18 9.09
N TYR A 11 5.37 11.03 8.53
CA TYR A 11 5.49 11.41 7.11
C TYR A 11 6.49 12.54 6.84
N GLY A 12 7.09 13.18 7.84
CA GLY A 12 7.72 14.51 7.73
C GLY A 12 8.56 14.79 6.47
N ARG A 13 9.38 13.83 6.01
CA ARG A 13 10.13 13.96 4.74
C ARG A 13 9.31 13.70 3.48
N ALA A 14 8.42 12.72 3.51
CA ALA A 14 7.54 12.40 2.39
C ALA A 14 6.33 13.32 2.30
N TRP A 15 5.96 14.02 3.37
CA TRP A 15 4.70 14.76 3.45
C TRP A 15 4.58 15.81 2.35
N SER A 16 5.65 16.57 2.07
CA SER A 16 5.63 17.55 0.97
C SER A 16 5.39 16.91 -0.40
N HIS A 17 5.93 15.71 -0.62
CA HIS A 17 5.72 14.95 -1.85
C HIS A 17 4.33 14.33 -1.90
N ILE A 18 3.86 13.75 -0.79
CA ILE A 18 2.53 13.14 -0.65
C ILE A 18 1.44 14.20 -0.78
N SER A 19 1.60 15.37 -0.15
CA SER A 19 0.61 16.45 -0.18
C SER A 19 0.57 17.18 -1.53
N GLY A 20 1.68 17.18 -2.28
CA GLY A 20 1.78 17.80 -3.61
C GLY A 20 1.43 16.86 -4.77
N ALA A 21 1.38 15.54 -4.53
CA ALA A 21 1.05 14.57 -5.58
C ALA A 21 -0.43 14.63 -6.01
N ASP A 22 -1.29 15.29 -5.23
CA ASP A 22 -2.72 15.46 -5.52
C ASP A 22 -3.09 16.94 -5.70
N ASP A 23 -2.52 17.60 -6.71
CA ASP A 23 -2.99 18.95 -7.10
C ASP A 23 -4.42 18.94 -7.71
N GLN A 24 -5.03 17.75 -7.95
CA GLN A 24 -6.40 17.63 -8.49
C GLN A 24 -7.27 16.45 -7.97
N ASN A 25 -6.79 15.61 -7.05
CA ASN A 25 -7.50 14.35 -6.68
C ASN A 25 -7.78 14.13 -5.18
N SER A 26 -7.55 15.14 -4.35
CA SER A 26 -7.61 15.09 -2.87
C SER A 26 -8.94 14.62 -2.26
N MET A 27 -10.00 14.41 -3.05
CA MET A 27 -11.23 13.76 -2.61
C MET A 27 -11.98 13.03 -3.73
N ARG A 28 -11.37 12.09 -4.46
CA ARG A 28 -12.14 10.88 -4.82
C ARG A 28 -12.32 10.00 -3.57
N ARG A 29 -12.94 10.58 -2.53
CA ARG A 29 -13.81 9.82 -1.63
C ARG A 29 -15.02 9.39 -2.48
N ILE A 30 -14.80 8.51 -3.45
CA ILE A 30 -15.89 7.67 -3.89
C ILE A 30 -16.11 6.77 -2.67
N PRO A 31 -17.29 6.82 -2.01
CA PRO A 31 -17.58 5.95 -0.86
C PRO A 31 -17.41 4.45 -1.18
N GLU A 32 -17.21 4.13 -2.46
CA GLU A 32 -17.24 2.83 -3.09
C GLU A 32 -15.90 2.46 -3.78
N SER A 33 -14.78 3.18 -3.55
CA SER A 33 -13.49 2.71 -4.08
C SER A 33 -13.01 1.49 -3.28
N ASP A 34 -13.09 0.31 -3.89
CA ASP A 34 -12.57 -0.94 -3.33
C ASP A 34 -11.06 -0.91 -3.09
N ILE A 35 -10.33 0.01 -3.74
CA ILE A 35 -8.88 0.11 -3.61
C ILE A 35 -8.47 0.95 -2.41
N PHE A 36 -9.14 2.05 -2.12
CA PHE A 36 -8.78 2.90 -0.98
C PHE A 36 -10.04 3.37 -0.25
N PRO A 37 -10.49 2.66 0.80
CA PRO A 37 -11.51 3.20 1.68
C PRO A 37 -11.02 4.54 2.26
N ALA A 38 -11.93 5.49 2.48
CA ALA A 38 -11.64 6.86 2.92
C ALA A 38 -10.86 6.97 4.25
N THR A 39 -10.58 5.85 4.91
CA THR A 39 -9.80 5.73 6.13
C THR A 39 -8.61 4.81 5.86
N ILE A 40 -7.38 5.31 6.05
CA ILE A 40 -6.13 4.51 5.96
C ILE A 40 -6.16 3.33 6.96
N ILE A 41 -6.93 3.48 8.03
CA ILE A 41 -7.23 2.43 9.00
C ILE A 41 -8.35 1.56 8.45
N ARG A 42 -8.08 0.25 8.32
CA ARG A 42 -9.08 -0.74 7.96
C ARG A 42 -10.29 -0.67 8.89
N LEU A 43 -11.45 -0.42 8.30
CA LEU A 43 -12.74 -0.75 8.89
C LEU A 43 -13.34 -1.89 8.04
N GLY A 44 -13.33 -3.13 8.54
CA GLY A 44 -14.01 -4.27 7.91
C GLY A 44 -13.17 -5.14 6.97
N THR A 45 -13.50 -6.45 6.94
CA THR A 45 -13.00 -7.53 6.06
C THR A 45 -11.51 -7.50 5.74
N THR A 46 -10.67 -7.74 6.75
CA THR A 46 -9.27 -8.10 6.52
C THR A 46 -9.23 -9.48 5.89
N ALA A 47 -8.72 -9.57 4.65
CA ALA A 47 -8.28 -10.86 4.11
C ALA A 47 -7.31 -11.49 5.11
N GLU A 48 -7.34 -12.81 5.30
CA GLU A 48 -6.55 -13.49 6.34
C GLU A 48 -5.04 -13.45 6.05
N GLY A 49 -4.67 -13.19 4.80
CA GLY A 49 -3.32 -13.34 4.30
C GLY A 49 -3.01 -14.80 3.96
N PRO A 50 -1.95 -15.04 3.20
CA PRO A 50 -1.55 -16.39 2.79
C PRO A 50 -0.78 -17.15 3.91
N GLY A 51 -0.44 -16.48 5.01
CA GLY A 51 0.45 -16.95 6.06
C GLY A 51 1.94 -16.77 5.74
N VAL A 52 2.78 -16.85 6.78
CA VAL A 52 4.23 -16.59 6.73
C VAL A 52 4.95 -17.43 5.67
N GLU A 53 4.60 -18.71 5.51
CA GLU A 53 5.26 -19.59 4.54
C GLU A 53 5.00 -19.21 3.07
N LYS A 54 3.92 -18.47 2.80
CA LYS A 54 3.45 -18.14 1.46
C LYS A 54 3.40 -16.62 1.20
N CYS A 55 3.80 -15.79 2.17
CA CYS A 55 3.66 -14.34 2.08
C CYS A 55 4.51 -13.70 0.98
N ARG A 56 5.61 -14.35 0.57
CA ARG A 56 6.46 -13.97 -0.57
C ARG A 56 6.00 -14.57 -1.92
N GLY A 57 5.00 -15.45 -1.90
CA GLY A 57 4.47 -16.11 -3.10
C GLY A 57 3.49 -15.24 -3.88
N SER A 58 2.88 -15.82 -4.92
CA SER A 58 1.88 -15.15 -5.75
C SER A 58 0.70 -14.60 -4.92
N ILE A 59 0.15 -13.47 -5.39
CA ILE A 59 -1.06 -12.87 -4.81
C ILE A 59 -2.27 -13.67 -5.24
N HIS A 60 -3.24 -13.82 -4.34
CA HIS A 60 -4.51 -14.48 -4.65
C HIS A 60 -5.70 -13.71 -4.04
N PRO A 61 -6.76 -13.39 -4.82
CA PRO A 61 -7.91 -12.63 -4.31
C PRO A 61 -8.65 -13.25 -3.12
N SER A 62 -8.51 -14.56 -2.88
CA SER A 62 -9.10 -15.22 -1.70
C SER A 62 -8.35 -14.96 -0.40
N THR A 63 -7.09 -14.50 -0.45
CA THR A 63 -6.22 -14.29 0.72
C THR A 63 -5.75 -12.85 0.86
N ASP A 64 -5.87 -12.06 -0.19
CA ASP A 64 -5.42 -10.68 -0.27
C ASP A 64 -6.57 -9.82 -0.77
N ASN A 65 -6.77 -8.65 -0.16
CA ASN A 65 -7.63 -7.63 -0.77
C ASN A 65 -6.83 -6.81 -1.78
N ILE A 66 -7.52 -6.17 -2.71
CA ILE A 66 -6.90 -5.41 -3.79
C ILE A 66 -5.98 -4.29 -3.29
N SER A 67 -6.37 -3.62 -2.21
CA SER A 67 -5.59 -2.55 -1.57
C SER A 67 -4.24 -3.06 -1.07
N ASP A 68 -4.22 -4.24 -0.43
CA ASP A 68 -3.00 -4.88 0.07
C ASP A 68 -2.13 -5.44 -1.02
N ALA A 69 -2.77 -6.03 -2.03
CA ALA A 69 -2.10 -6.49 -3.22
C ALA A 69 -1.35 -5.33 -3.90
N ALA A 70 -2.02 -4.19 -4.09
CA ALA A 70 -1.40 -3.00 -4.68
C ALA A 70 -0.16 -2.54 -3.89
N VAL A 71 -0.28 -2.42 -2.56
CA VAL A 71 0.86 -2.00 -1.72
C VAL A 71 1.98 -3.03 -1.79
N TYR A 72 1.69 -4.33 -1.67
CA TYR A 72 2.71 -5.39 -1.76
C TYR A 72 3.42 -5.40 -3.12
N LEU A 73 2.67 -5.26 -4.22
CA LEU A 73 3.21 -5.24 -5.57
C LEU A 73 4.17 -4.06 -5.77
N LEU A 74 3.79 -2.88 -5.26
CA LEU A 74 4.61 -1.69 -5.31
C LEU A 74 5.84 -1.82 -4.41
N THR A 75 5.72 -2.33 -3.18
CA THR A 75 6.85 -2.36 -2.24
C THR A 75 7.80 -3.53 -2.46
N PHE A 76 7.28 -4.76 -2.50
CA PHE A 76 8.10 -5.98 -2.46
C PHE A 76 8.20 -6.70 -3.80
N ALA A 77 7.17 -6.64 -4.66
CA ALA A 77 7.29 -7.17 -6.02
C ALA A 77 7.94 -6.18 -7.00
N GLU A 78 8.11 -4.93 -6.57
CA GLU A 78 8.78 -3.87 -7.32
C GLU A 78 8.13 -3.55 -8.68
N TYR A 79 6.81 -3.61 -8.76
CA TYR A 79 6.06 -3.21 -9.95
C TYR A 79 5.93 -1.69 -10.06
N SER A 80 5.96 -1.14 -11.28
CA SER A 80 5.61 0.27 -11.51
C SER A 80 4.14 0.53 -11.18
N LEU A 81 3.72 1.80 -11.10
CA LEU A 81 2.32 2.13 -10.84
C LEU A 81 1.40 1.52 -11.90
N GLU A 82 1.73 1.69 -13.19
CA GLU A 82 0.95 1.13 -14.30
C GLU A 82 0.90 -0.41 -14.29
N ARG A 83 2.03 -1.08 -14.08
CA ARG A 83 2.04 -2.55 -13.99
C ARG A 83 1.23 -3.04 -12.79
N THR A 84 1.25 -2.31 -11.67
CA THR A 84 0.44 -2.63 -10.49
C THR A 84 -1.05 -2.48 -10.79
N LYS A 85 -1.45 -1.41 -11.48
CA LYS A 85 -2.83 -1.22 -11.94
C LYS A 85 -3.30 -2.39 -12.79
N ASP A 86 -2.52 -2.74 -13.82
CA ASP A 86 -2.88 -3.83 -14.73
C ASP A 86 -2.98 -5.19 -14.02
N GLU A 87 -2.06 -5.50 -13.11
CA GLU A 87 -2.12 -6.75 -12.34
C GLU A 87 -3.32 -6.77 -11.38
N CYS A 88 -3.66 -5.64 -10.75
CA CYS A 88 -4.85 -5.53 -9.91
C CYS A 88 -6.14 -5.70 -10.72
N VAL A 89 -6.23 -5.08 -11.90
CA VAL A 89 -7.37 -5.26 -12.81
C VAL A 89 -7.50 -6.73 -13.21
N LYS A 90 -6.41 -7.37 -13.62
CA LYS A 90 -6.39 -8.77 -14.02
C LYS A 90 -6.82 -9.72 -12.88
N LEU A 91 -6.35 -9.47 -11.65
CA LEU A 91 -6.63 -10.35 -10.51
C LEU A 91 -8.03 -10.16 -9.93
N TYR A 92 -8.52 -8.93 -9.87
CA TYR A 92 -9.74 -8.58 -9.13
C TYR A 92 -10.90 -8.14 -10.02
N GLY A 93 -10.64 -7.82 -11.30
CA GLY A 93 -11.67 -7.51 -12.27
C GLY A 93 -12.53 -8.71 -12.63
N ASP A 94 -11.99 -9.93 -12.56
CA ASP A 94 -12.72 -11.19 -12.80
C ASP A 94 -13.43 -11.25 -14.18
N GLY A 95 -12.90 -10.51 -15.16
CA GLY A 95 -13.49 -10.37 -16.50
C GLY A 95 -14.78 -9.53 -16.55
N ASP A 96 -15.14 -8.87 -15.46
CA ASP A 96 -16.29 -7.98 -15.34
C ASP A 96 -15.89 -6.54 -15.67
N GLU A 97 -16.42 -6.00 -16.78
CA GLU A 97 -16.06 -4.67 -17.27
C GLU A 97 -16.37 -3.54 -16.26
N GLU A 98 -17.44 -3.67 -15.48
CA GLU A 98 -17.80 -2.68 -14.47
C GLU A 98 -16.78 -2.69 -13.31
N LYS A 99 -16.40 -3.88 -12.83
CA LYS A 99 -15.34 -4.03 -11.82
C LYS A 99 -13.99 -3.54 -12.33
N GLU A 100 -13.59 -3.93 -13.54
CA GLU A 100 -12.33 -3.49 -14.13
C GLU A 100 -12.26 -1.97 -14.25
N ASN A 101 -13.34 -1.33 -14.70
CA ASN A 101 -13.44 0.12 -14.77
C ASN A 101 -13.41 0.79 -13.39
N SER A 102 -14.10 0.21 -12.41
CA SER A 102 -14.03 0.68 -11.01
C SER A 102 -12.60 0.66 -10.48
N ILE A 103 -11.90 -0.47 -10.69
CA ILE A 103 -10.50 -0.64 -10.28
C ILE A 103 -9.61 0.39 -10.98
N ARG A 104 -9.69 0.55 -12.30
CA ARG A 104 -8.87 1.52 -13.04
C ARG A 104 -9.07 2.96 -12.57
N ASN A 105 -10.30 3.31 -12.15
CA ASN A 105 -10.66 4.66 -11.73
C ASN A 105 -10.49 4.93 -10.22
N GLY A 106 -10.22 3.90 -9.41
CA GLY A 106 -10.20 3.95 -7.94
C GLY A 106 -8.84 4.30 -7.30
N TRP A 107 -7.81 4.59 -8.10
CA TRP A 107 -6.45 4.82 -7.62
C TRP A 107 -6.27 6.21 -7.01
N SER A 108 -5.62 6.28 -5.84
CA SER A 108 -5.11 7.52 -5.25
C SER A 108 -3.63 7.35 -4.95
N VAL A 109 -2.81 8.15 -5.63
CA VAL A 109 -1.35 8.13 -5.49
C VAL A 109 -0.94 8.60 -4.09
N GLN A 110 -1.66 9.59 -3.55
CA GLN A 110 -1.47 10.04 -2.17
C GLN A 110 -1.68 8.89 -1.17
N MET A 111 -2.78 8.13 -1.29
CA MET A 111 -3.08 7.01 -0.40
C MET A 111 -2.05 5.89 -0.52
N ILE A 112 -1.58 5.62 -1.74
CA ILE A 112 -0.50 4.66 -1.98
C ILE A 112 0.78 5.10 -1.29
N GLY A 113 1.21 6.34 -1.50
CA GLY A 113 2.41 6.89 -0.87
C GLY A 113 2.36 6.80 0.65
N MET A 114 1.21 7.15 1.26
CA MET A 114 1.02 7.02 2.70
C MET A 114 1.10 5.57 3.18
N ARG A 115 0.45 4.62 2.50
CA ARG A 115 0.47 3.20 2.90
C ARG A 115 1.82 2.53 2.67
N MET A 116 2.53 2.89 1.60
CA MET A 116 3.92 2.45 1.39
C MET A 116 4.84 3.02 2.48
N TRP A 117 4.61 4.26 2.91
CA TRP A 117 5.37 4.85 4.01
C TRP A 117 5.10 4.14 5.34
N ASP A 118 3.85 3.74 5.59
CA ASP A 118 3.52 2.91 6.74
C ASP A 118 4.29 1.58 6.72
N VAL A 119 4.55 0.98 5.55
CA VAL A 119 5.44 -0.20 5.42
C VAL A 119 6.88 0.12 5.84
N VAL A 120 7.40 1.30 5.48
CA VAL A 120 8.73 1.78 5.92
C VAL A 120 8.78 1.91 7.45
N ASP A 121 7.76 2.54 8.05
CA ASP A 121 7.58 2.62 9.50
C ASP A 121 7.56 1.23 10.15
N GLY A 122 6.83 0.28 9.54
CA GLY A 122 6.76 -1.12 9.97
C GLY A 122 8.10 -1.84 9.95
N LEU A 123 8.88 -1.67 8.88
CA LEU A 123 10.25 -2.19 8.78
C LEU A 123 11.15 -1.60 9.86
N ARG A 124 10.99 -0.31 10.19
CA ARG A 124 11.72 0.39 11.26
C ARG A 124 11.20 0.10 12.67
N GLY A 125 10.08 -0.62 12.81
CA GLY A 125 9.57 -1.14 14.08
C GLY A 125 8.47 -0.31 14.72
N VAL A 126 7.93 0.65 13.98
CA VAL A 126 6.71 1.36 14.36
C VAL A 126 5.51 0.48 14.00
N ASP A 127 4.60 0.23 14.94
CA ASP A 127 3.42 -0.57 14.66
C ASP A 127 2.44 0.20 13.77
N ARG A 128 2.43 -0.16 12.49
CA ARG A 128 1.49 0.29 11.46
C ARG A 128 0.71 -0.87 10.85
N SER A 129 0.63 -2.00 11.57
CA SER A 129 0.01 -3.23 11.05
C SER A 129 -1.48 -3.10 10.73
N GLY A 130 -2.15 -2.05 11.23
CA GLY A 130 -3.51 -1.70 10.82
C GLY A 130 -3.61 -1.10 9.41
N SER A 131 -2.51 -0.56 8.87
CA SER A 131 -2.46 0.11 7.57
C SER A 131 -2.11 -0.84 6.43
N TYR A 132 -1.19 -1.79 6.64
CA TYR A 132 -0.80 -2.81 5.65
C TYR A 132 -1.27 -4.20 6.06
N GLY A 133 -1.74 -5.01 5.10
CA GLY A 133 -2.39 -6.30 5.38
C GLY A 133 -1.49 -7.39 5.98
N PRO A 134 -2.10 -8.53 6.37
CA PRO A 134 -1.38 -9.63 6.99
C PRO A 134 -0.21 -10.17 6.16
N ARG A 135 -0.32 -10.24 4.83
CA ARG A 135 0.81 -10.60 3.95
C ARG A 135 2.02 -9.69 4.19
N ILE A 136 1.80 -8.37 4.15
CA ILE A 136 2.87 -7.39 4.32
C ILE A 136 3.44 -7.47 5.73
N ARG A 137 2.59 -7.64 6.75
CA ARG A 137 3.03 -7.87 8.13
C ARG A 137 3.95 -9.09 8.24
N ASP A 138 3.60 -10.20 7.59
CA ASP A 138 4.40 -11.42 7.60
C ASP A 138 5.75 -11.22 6.86
N VAL A 139 5.75 -10.50 5.74
CA VAL A 139 6.98 -10.14 5.00
C VAL A 139 7.90 -9.27 5.85
N ILE A 140 7.36 -8.22 6.48
CA ILE A 140 8.12 -7.34 7.39
C ILE A 140 8.75 -8.15 8.53
N LYS A 141 7.98 -9.08 9.11
CA LYS A 141 8.48 -9.95 10.18
C LYS A 141 9.70 -10.76 9.72
N ILE A 142 9.61 -11.44 8.57
CA ILE A 142 10.72 -12.22 8.02
C ILE A 142 11.94 -11.32 7.77
N ILE A 143 11.77 -10.17 7.11
CA ILE A 143 12.88 -9.27 6.77
C ILE A 143 13.59 -8.74 8.02
N ARG A 144 12.82 -8.46 9.09
CA ARG A 144 13.38 -8.05 10.39
C ARG A 144 14.16 -9.18 11.05
N GLU A 145 13.64 -10.40 11.02
CA GLU A 145 14.32 -11.60 11.55
C GLU A 145 15.60 -11.92 10.76
N GLU A 146 15.62 -11.67 9.45
CA GLU A 146 16.79 -11.80 8.57
C GLU A 146 17.82 -10.65 8.74
N GLY A 147 17.51 -9.60 9.51
CA GLY A 147 18.39 -8.45 9.73
C GLY A 147 18.44 -7.45 8.56
N GLY A 148 17.57 -7.58 7.57
CA GLY A 148 17.53 -6.74 6.35
C GLY A 148 16.68 -5.48 6.45
N ALA A 149 16.08 -5.20 7.61
CA ALA A 149 15.02 -4.21 7.76
C ALA A 149 15.38 -2.79 7.31
N GLU A 150 16.54 -2.25 7.69
CA GLU A 150 16.91 -0.87 7.33
C GLU A 150 17.25 -0.71 5.84
N VAL A 151 17.89 -1.73 5.26
CA VAL A 151 18.20 -1.77 3.82
C VAL A 151 16.89 -1.75 3.02
N GLU A 152 15.93 -2.60 3.42
CA GLU A 152 14.63 -2.67 2.78
C GLU A 152 13.81 -1.39 2.98
N ALA A 153 13.85 -0.81 4.18
CA ALA A 153 13.15 0.44 4.48
C ALA A 153 13.66 1.59 3.58
N SER A 154 14.98 1.70 3.42
CA SER A 154 15.60 2.72 2.55
C SER A 154 15.23 2.51 1.08
N ARG A 155 15.25 1.26 0.60
CA ARG A 155 14.85 0.91 -0.77
C ARG A 155 13.39 1.29 -1.06
N ILE A 156 12.48 0.97 -0.13
CA ILE A 156 11.06 1.32 -0.27
C ILE A 156 10.87 2.85 -0.17
N GLU A 157 11.61 3.54 0.71
CA GLU A 157 11.59 5.00 0.82
C GLU A 157 11.96 5.68 -0.52
N GLU A 158 13.01 5.22 -1.20
CA GLU A 158 13.37 5.68 -2.56
C GLU A 158 12.25 5.41 -3.58
N ARG A 159 11.64 4.22 -3.48
CA ARG A 159 10.57 3.81 -4.38
C ARG A 159 9.30 4.63 -4.23
N ILE A 160 8.98 5.08 -3.01
CA ILE A 160 7.84 5.98 -2.76
C ILE A 160 8.03 7.25 -3.59
N PHE A 161 9.22 7.85 -3.58
CA PHE A 161 9.48 9.04 -4.41
C PHE A 161 9.38 8.75 -5.91
N GLY A 162 9.80 7.56 -6.36
CA GLY A 162 9.60 7.11 -7.74
C GLY A 162 8.13 7.07 -8.13
N VAL A 163 7.29 6.40 -7.33
CA VAL A 163 5.84 6.28 -7.57
C VAL A 163 5.14 7.64 -7.52
N LEU A 164 5.51 8.50 -6.56
CA LEU A 164 4.93 9.85 -6.45
C LEU A 164 5.30 10.74 -7.65
N ASN A 165 6.43 10.50 -8.32
CA ASN A 165 6.84 11.22 -9.52
C ASN A 165 6.28 10.63 -10.84
N GLU A 166 5.76 9.40 -10.83
CA GLU A 166 5.09 8.77 -11.99
C GLU A 166 3.66 9.29 -12.21
N ALA A 167 3.07 9.95 -11.21
CA ALA A 167 1.70 10.44 -11.17
C ALA A 167 1.56 11.87 -11.71
#